data_AF-A0A4S3J306-F1
#
_entry.id   AF-A0A4S3J306-F1
#
_cell.length_a   1.000
_cell.length_b   1.000
_cell.length_c   1.000
_cell.angle_alpha   90.00
_cell.angle_beta   90.00
_cell.angle_gamma   90.00
#
_symmetry.space_group_name_H-M   'P 1'
#
loop_
_entity.id
_entity.type
_entity.pdbx_description
1 polymer ?
#
loop_
_entity_poly.entity_id
_entity_poly.type
_entity_poly.pdbx_seq_one_letter_code
_entity_poly.pdbx_strand_id
1 'polypeptide(L)'
;MSWPRSQLFEIGDQTWCPSWLHKYEQFSLTQLWQLQVPGWSNGSLATQACEVFKEHLQDLSSYAVVDVCAGAGGPTPVLEFKLNKELQSKGKDPVHFILTDLYPHFEEWRRISKKQKNVAYIKKPVDARAADRFTKASSKAKECRLFNSADAFM
;
A
#
# COMPACT_ATOMS: atom_id res chain seq x y z
N MET A 1 2.65 -8.71 33.20
CA MET A 1 1.66 -9.65 32.66
C MET A 1 1.74 -9.55 31.14
N SER A 2 2.28 -10.56 30.44
CA SER A 2 2.31 -10.56 28.98
C SER A 2 0.93 -10.93 28.44
N TRP A 3 0.38 -10.11 27.56
CA TRP A 3 -0.85 -10.44 26.85
C TRP A 3 -0.62 -11.71 26.01
N PRO A 4 -1.53 -12.70 26.03
CA PRO A 4 -1.38 -13.89 25.19
C PRO A 4 -1.49 -13.52 23.71
N ARG A 5 -0.74 -14.22 22.85
CA ARG A 5 -0.83 -14.02 21.38
C ARG A 5 -2.20 -14.49 20.90
N SER A 6 -3.13 -13.56 20.69
CA SER A 6 -4.41 -13.83 20.03
C SER A 6 -4.17 -14.16 18.54
N GLN A 7 -4.52 -15.37 18.13
CA GLN A 7 -4.58 -15.76 16.71
C GLN A 7 -6.01 -15.59 16.25
N LEU A 8 -6.32 -14.42 15.70
CA LEU A 8 -7.56 -14.19 14.98
C LEU A 8 -7.39 -14.78 13.57
N PHE A 9 -8.44 -15.42 13.07
CA PHE A 9 -8.47 -15.95 11.71
C PHE A 9 -9.39 -15.07 10.88
N GLU A 10 -8.89 -14.60 9.75
CA GLU A 10 -9.72 -13.90 8.76
C GLU A 10 -10.33 -14.93 7.80
N ILE A 11 -11.55 -14.67 7.37
CA ILE A 11 -12.22 -15.53 6.39
C ILE A 11 -11.43 -15.52 5.07
N GLY A 12 -10.86 -14.37 4.70
CA GLY A 12 -10.01 -14.23 3.51
C GLY A 12 -8.67 -14.96 3.56
N ASP A 13 -8.21 -15.40 4.74
CA ASP A 13 -6.99 -16.22 4.84
C ASP A 13 -7.23 -17.68 4.42
N GLN A 14 -8.49 -18.12 4.39
CA GLN A 14 -8.80 -19.52 4.20
C GLN A 14 -8.62 -19.95 2.74
N THR A 15 -7.96 -21.08 2.48
CA THR A 15 -7.72 -21.60 1.12
C THR A 15 -8.99 -21.90 0.34
N TRP A 16 -10.12 -22.09 1.05
CA TRP A 16 -11.44 -22.32 0.46
C TRP A 16 -12.22 -21.02 0.20
N CYS A 17 -11.72 -19.87 0.66
CA CYS A 17 -12.41 -18.60 0.54
C CYS A 17 -12.60 -18.26 -0.96
N PRO A 18 -13.84 -17.98 -1.39
CA PRO A 18 -14.09 -17.70 -2.80
C PRO A 18 -13.38 -16.43 -3.26
N SER A 19 -12.79 -16.48 -4.45
CA SER A 19 -12.07 -15.33 -5.03
C SER A 19 -12.92 -14.06 -5.21
N TRP A 20 -14.24 -14.19 -5.37
CA TRP A 20 -15.14 -13.04 -5.40
C TRP A 20 -15.17 -12.33 -4.05
N LEU A 21 -15.13 -13.06 -2.93
CA LEU A 21 -15.18 -12.48 -1.59
C LEU A 21 -13.91 -11.68 -1.29
N HIS A 22 -12.73 -12.22 -1.64
CA HIS A 22 -11.45 -11.47 -1.55
C HIS A 22 -11.52 -10.14 -2.30
N LYS A 23 -12.09 -10.13 -3.52
CA LYS A 23 -12.22 -8.90 -4.29
C LYS A 23 -13.12 -7.87 -3.61
N TYR A 24 -14.23 -8.30 -3.02
CA TYR A 24 -15.13 -7.40 -2.28
C TYR A 24 -14.46 -6.86 -1.02
N GLU A 25 -13.74 -7.70 -0.30
CA GLU A 25 -12.95 -7.32 0.88
C GLU A 25 -11.90 -6.27 0.52
N GLN A 26 -11.00 -6.58 -0.41
CA GLN A 26 -9.96 -5.66 -0.91
C GLN A 26 -10.54 -4.33 -1.41
N PHE A 27 -11.69 -4.37 -2.11
CA PHE A 27 -12.37 -3.16 -2.56
C PHE A 27 -12.89 -2.34 -1.38
N SER A 28 -13.55 -2.98 -0.41
CA SER A 28 -14.10 -2.31 0.77
C SER A 28 -13.01 -1.66 1.62
N LEU A 29 -11.90 -2.37 1.83
CA LEU A 29 -10.73 -1.86 2.54
C LEU A 29 -10.09 -0.66 1.81
N THR A 30 -10.01 -0.71 0.48
CA THR A 30 -9.56 0.43 -0.32
C THR A 30 -10.48 1.65 -0.15
N GLN A 31 -11.80 1.46 -0.04
CA GLN A 31 -12.73 2.57 0.23
C GLN A 31 -12.56 3.14 1.64
N LEU A 32 -12.26 2.31 2.65
CA LEU A 32 -12.02 2.79 4.01
C LEU A 32 -10.85 3.76 4.09
N TRP A 33 -9.81 3.59 3.26
CA TRP A 33 -8.70 4.54 3.15
C TRP A 33 -9.13 5.95 2.71
N GLN A 34 -10.27 6.07 2.03
CA GLN A 34 -10.85 7.34 1.60
C GLN A 34 -11.88 7.90 2.59
N LEU A 35 -12.28 7.11 3.59
CA LEU A 35 -13.25 7.52 4.59
C LEU A 35 -12.76 8.76 5.35
N GLN A 36 -13.64 9.75 5.46
CA GLN A 36 -13.45 10.96 6.24
C GLN A 36 -14.68 11.15 7.12
N VAL A 37 -14.49 11.15 8.44
CA VAL A 37 -15.54 11.41 9.42
C VAL A 37 -15.63 12.92 9.66
N PRO A 38 -16.74 13.58 9.28
CA PRO A 38 -16.91 15.01 9.49
C PRO A 38 -16.84 15.36 10.99
N GLY A 39 -16.12 16.42 11.32
CA GLY A 39 -15.97 16.90 12.70
C GLY A 39 -15.01 16.10 13.59
N TRP A 40 -14.48 14.97 13.13
CA TRP A 40 -13.55 14.15 13.91
C TRP A 40 -12.21 13.88 13.21
N SER A 41 -12.20 13.77 11.88
CA SER A 41 -10.99 13.42 11.12
C SER A 41 -10.36 14.61 10.40
N ASN A 42 -9.03 14.70 10.44
CA ASN A 42 -8.24 15.67 9.67
C ASN A 42 -7.94 15.12 8.26
N GLY A 43 -8.99 14.99 7.45
CA GLY A 43 -8.94 14.36 6.13
C GLY A 43 -9.03 12.84 6.18
N SER A 44 -8.94 12.20 5.01
CA SER A 44 -9.06 10.75 4.91
C SER A 44 -7.92 10.00 5.61
N LEU A 45 -8.13 8.72 5.93
CA LEU A 45 -7.08 7.87 6.50
C LEU A 45 -5.81 7.85 5.63
N ALA A 46 -5.96 7.83 4.31
CA ALA A 46 -4.81 7.88 3.41
C ALA A 46 -4.07 9.23 3.44
N THR A 47 -4.77 10.32 3.75
CA THR A 47 -4.15 11.63 3.96
C THR A 47 -3.34 11.65 5.25
N GLN A 48 -3.88 11.06 6.32
CA GLN A 48 -3.17 10.92 7.58
C GLN A 48 -1.92 10.05 7.42
N ALA A 49 -2.01 8.97 6.63
CA ALA A 49 -0.84 8.18 6.25
C ALA A 49 0.22 9.01 5.49
N CYS A 50 -0.16 9.99 4.66
CA CYS A 50 0.82 10.90 4.04
C CYS A 50 1.62 11.69 5.09
N GLU A 51 0.98 12.11 6.19
CA GLU A 51 1.65 12.85 7.26
C GLU A 51 2.68 11.96 7.98
N VAL A 52 2.34 10.70 8.25
CA VAL A 52 3.27 9.71 8.83
C VAL A 52 4.51 9.54 7.94
N PHE A 53 4.34 9.46 6.62
CA PHE A 53 5.45 9.40 5.67
C PHE A 53 6.35 10.63 5.78
N LYS A 54 5.77 11.83 5.85
CA LYS A 54 6.52 13.09 5.94
C LYS A 54 7.22 13.28 7.28
N GLU A 55 6.61 12.80 8.36
CA GLU A 55 7.17 12.89 9.71
C GLU A 55 8.38 11.97 9.89
N HIS A 56 8.31 10.75 9.37
CA HIS A 56 9.31 9.72 9.67
C HIS A 56 10.33 9.44 8.56
N LEU A 57 10.03 9.78 7.30
CA LEU A 57 10.95 9.55 6.19
C LEU A 57 11.62 10.85 5.75
N GLN A 58 12.90 10.97 6.09
CA GLN A 58 13.73 12.06 5.60
C GLN A 58 14.06 11.83 4.12
N ASP A 59 13.87 12.87 3.32
CA ASP A 59 14.12 12.83 1.88
C ASP A 59 13.38 11.68 1.18
N LEU A 60 12.06 11.81 1.10
CA LEU A 60 11.14 10.85 0.49
C LEU A 60 11.61 10.35 -0.89
N SER A 61 12.18 11.23 -1.73
CA SER A 61 12.70 10.91 -3.06
C SER A 61 13.83 9.87 -3.06
N SER A 62 14.48 9.66 -1.91
CA SER A 62 15.50 8.61 -1.74
C SER A 62 14.92 7.21 -1.54
N TYR A 63 13.60 7.08 -1.44
CA TYR A 63 12.91 5.81 -1.21
C TYR A 63 12.15 5.31 -2.44
N ALA A 64 12.09 3.99 -2.56
CA ALA A 64 11.05 3.31 -3.29
C ALA A 64 10.16 2.58 -2.28
N VAL A 65 8.87 2.89 -2.32
CA VAL A 65 7.87 2.35 -1.39
C VAL A 65 7.28 1.09 -2.01
N VAL A 66 7.31 0.00 -1.25
CA VAL A 66 6.68 -1.27 -1.63
C VAL A 66 5.48 -1.47 -0.73
N ASP A 67 4.28 -1.47 -1.31
CA ASP A 67 3.04 -1.85 -0.64
C ASP A 67 2.89 -3.38 -0.76
N VAL A 68 3.16 -4.08 0.34
CA VAL A 68 3.36 -5.55 0.36
C VAL A 68 2.04 -6.32 0.41
N CYS A 69 0.96 -5.65 0.81
CA CYS A 69 -0.38 -6.19 0.93
C CYS A 69 -1.35 -5.19 0.29
N ALA A 70 -1.11 -4.87 -0.97
CA ALA A 70 -1.72 -3.73 -1.62
C ALA A 70 -3.23 -3.92 -1.91
N GLY A 71 -3.76 -5.14 -1.86
CA GLY A 71 -5.14 -5.46 -2.20
C GLY A 71 -5.54 -4.87 -3.56
N ALA A 72 -6.64 -4.10 -3.59
CA ALA A 72 -7.10 -3.39 -4.79
C ALA A 72 -6.35 -2.07 -5.08
N GLY A 73 -5.33 -1.74 -4.29
CA GLY A 73 -4.50 -0.53 -4.40
C GLY A 73 -4.36 0.24 -3.08
N GLY A 74 -5.22 -0.05 -2.09
CA GLY A 74 -5.09 0.48 -0.73
C GLY A 74 -4.94 2.01 -0.70
N PRO A 75 -4.07 2.55 0.18
CA PRO A 75 -3.82 3.99 0.25
C PRO A 75 -2.90 4.50 -0.87
N THR A 76 -2.21 3.59 -1.58
CA THR A 76 -1.09 3.93 -2.46
C THR A 76 -1.42 4.94 -3.56
N PRO A 77 -2.57 4.86 -4.27
CA PRO A 77 -2.95 5.90 -5.23
C PRO A 77 -3.03 7.31 -4.63
N VAL A 78 -3.53 7.44 -3.39
CA VAL A 78 -3.62 8.72 -2.70
C VAL A 78 -2.25 9.20 -2.23
N LEU A 79 -1.44 8.28 -1.65
CA LEU A 79 -0.08 8.57 -1.23
C LEU A 79 0.77 9.08 -2.39
N GLU A 80 0.78 8.36 -3.51
CA GLU A 80 1.55 8.74 -4.70
C GLU A 80 1.15 10.12 -5.18
N PHE A 81 -0.15 10.38 -5.34
CA PHE A 81 -0.64 11.65 -5.85
C PHE A 81 -0.26 12.81 -4.92
N LYS A 82 -0.52 12.68 -3.61
CA LYS A 82 -0.30 13.77 -2.66
C LYS A 82 1.17 14.03 -2.40
N LEU A 83 1.96 12.99 -2.14
CA LEU A 83 3.37 13.14 -1.84
C LEU A 83 4.14 13.66 -3.06
N ASN A 84 3.87 13.14 -4.26
CA ASN A 84 4.58 13.59 -5.46
C ASN A 84 4.16 14.99 -5.91
N LYS A 85 2.91 15.40 -5.69
CA LYS A 85 2.50 16.79 -5.93
C LYS A 85 3.25 17.77 -5.03
N GLU A 86 3.46 17.42 -3.75
CA GLU A 86 4.21 18.25 -2.81
C GLU A 86 5.72 18.25 -3.10
N LEU A 87 6.29 17.12 -3.50
CA LEU A 87 7.70 17.04 -3.91
C LEU A 87 7.95 17.85 -5.19
N GLN A 88 7.03 17.78 -6.16
CA GLN A 88 7.12 18.55 -7.39
C GLN A 88 7.10 20.06 -7.13
N SER A 89 6.25 20.55 -6.21
CA SER A 89 6.21 21.97 -5.85
C SER A 89 7.50 22.45 -5.16
N LYS A 90 8.25 21.53 -4.56
CA LYS A 90 9.56 21.75 -3.95
C LYS A 90 10.74 21.48 -4.90
N GLY A 91 10.48 21.17 -6.17
CA GLY A 91 11.51 20.85 -7.16
C GLY A 91 12.27 19.55 -6.89
N LYS A 92 11.68 18.63 -6.13
CA LYS A 92 12.26 17.32 -5.79
C LYS A 92 11.76 16.21 -6.71
N ASP A 93 12.55 15.15 -6.83
CA ASP A 93 12.18 13.96 -7.58
C ASP A 93 11.00 13.22 -6.95
N PRO A 94 10.15 12.53 -7.73
CA PRO A 94 9.03 11.79 -7.21
C PRO A 94 9.45 10.52 -6.45
N VAL A 95 8.63 10.11 -5.50
CA VAL A 95 8.68 8.80 -4.85
C VAL A 95 8.05 7.77 -5.78
N HIS A 96 8.69 6.61 -5.90
CA HIS A 96 8.16 5.47 -6.63
C HIS A 96 7.44 4.50 -5.69
N PHE A 97 6.33 3.95 -6.17
CA PHE A 97 5.52 2.97 -5.46
C PHE A 97 5.45 1.66 -6.25
N ILE A 98 5.51 0.54 -5.54
CA ILE A 98 5.42 -0.81 -6.10
C ILE A 98 4.32 -1.55 -5.33
N LEU A 99 3.28 -1.97 -6.03
CA LEU A 99 2.19 -2.78 -5.47
C LEU A 99 2.53 -4.27 -5.57
N THR A 100 2.32 -5.00 -4.47
CA THR A 100 2.34 -6.45 -4.47
C THR A 100 1.36 -7.00 -3.44
N ASP A 101 0.96 -8.25 -3.61
CA ASP A 101 -0.09 -8.88 -2.83
C ASP A 101 -0.07 -10.39 -3.07
N LEU A 102 -0.61 -11.17 -2.13
CA LEU A 102 -0.79 -12.61 -2.28
C LEU A 102 -1.92 -12.93 -3.29
N TYR A 103 -2.96 -12.11 -3.33
CA TYR A 103 -4.10 -12.19 -4.25
C TYR A 103 -4.21 -10.92 -5.11
N PRO A 104 -3.30 -10.74 -6.09
CA PRO A 104 -3.15 -9.48 -6.81
C PRO A 104 -4.38 -9.08 -7.65
N HIS A 105 -4.82 -7.82 -7.49
CA HIS A 105 -5.97 -7.26 -8.20
C HIS A 105 -5.59 -6.56 -9.52
N PHE A 106 -5.10 -7.34 -10.49
CA PHE A 106 -4.43 -6.82 -11.70
C PHE A 106 -5.20 -5.78 -12.52
N GLU A 107 -6.52 -5.89 -12.61
CA GLU A 107 -7.33 -4.94 -13.38
C GLU A 107 -7.24 -3.53 -12.79
N GLU A 108 -7.30 -3.41 -11.47
CA GLU A 108 -7.18 -2.13 -10.77
C GLU A 108 -5.76 -1.62 -10.80
N TRP A 109 -4.76 -2.47 -10.54
CA TRP A 109 -3.36 -2.06 -10.60
C TRP A 109 -2.96 -1.56 -11.99
N ARG A 110 -3.52 -2.15 -13.05
CA ARG A 110 -3.35 -1.65 -14.43
C ARG A 110 -3.99 -0.28 -14.62
N ARG A 111 -5.18 -0.04 -14.05
CA ARG A 111 -5.86 1.27 -14.12
C ARG A 111 -5.05 2.33 -13.36
N ILE A 112 -4.58 2.00 -12.16
CA ILE A 112 -3.73 2.86 -11.32
C ILE A 112 -2.45 3.22 -12.06
N SER A 113 -1.67 2.22 -12.49
CA SER A 113 -0.36 2.44 -13.15
C SER A 113 -0.46 3.19 -14.48
N LYS A 114 -1.59 3.07 -15.19
CA LYS A 114 -1.86 3.89 -16.39
C LYS A 114 -2.08 5.36 -16.07
N LYS A 115 -2.71 5.66 -14.93
CA LYS A 115 -2.99 7.04 -14.48
C LYS A 115 -1.81 7.66 -13.75
N GLN A 116 -1.03 6.84 -13.02
CA GLN A 116 0.03 7.28 -12.12
C GLN A 116 1.36 6.65 -12.53
N LYS A 117 2.18 7.44 -13.22
CA LYS A 117 3.46 6.99 -13.80
C LYS A 117 4.49 6.48 -12.77
N ASN A 118 4.34 6.88 -11.50
CA ASN A 118 5.25 6.48 -10.43
C ASN A 118 4.75 5.23 -9.67
N VAL A 119 3.67 4.60 -10.13
CA VAL A 119 3.18 3.32 -9.58
C VAL A 119 3.51 2.19 -10.55
N ALA A 120 4.20 1.18 -10.03
CA ALA A 120 4.42 -0.10 -10.69
C ALA A 120 3.81 -1.24 -9.85
N TYR A 121 3.79 -2.45 -10.37
CA TYR A 121 3.30 -3.62 -9.63
C TYR A 121 4.01 -4.91 -10.01
N ILE A 122 4.03 -5.85 -9.07
CA ILE A 122 4.55 -7.20 -9.26
C ILE A 122 3.43 -8.11 -9.75
N LYS A 123 3.65 -8.78 -10.89
CA LYS A 123 2.64 -9.62 -11.54
C LYS A 123 2.43 -10.99 -10.88
N LYS A 124 3.34 -11.40 -10.00
CA LYS A 124 3.27 -12.69 -9.32
C LYS A 124 2.68 -12.48 -7.92
N PRO A 125 1.89 -13.43 -7.42
CA PRO A 125 1.56 -13.51 -6.00
C PRO A 125 2.81 -13.41 -5.13
N VAL A 126 2.74 -12.64 -4.05
CA VAL A 126 3.82 -12.47 -3.08
C VAL A 126 3.28 -12.73 -1.68
N ASP A 127 3.91 -13.67 -0.99
CA ASP A 127 3.69 -13.88 0.44
C ASP A 127 4.49 -12.84 1.22
N ALA A 128 3.80 -11.96 1.96
CA ALA A 128 4.40 -10.90 2.75
C ALA A 128 5.41 -11.42 3.80
N ARG A 129 5.24 -12.66 4.28
CA ARG A 129 6.11 -13.31 5.27
C ARG A 129 7.46 -13.72 4.69
N ALA A 130 7.52 -13.89 3.37
CA ALA A 130 8.69 -14.39 2.63
C ALA A 130 9.12 -13.43 1.50
N ALA A 131 8.68 -12.17 1.55
CA ALA A 131 8.91 -11.22 0.48
C ALA A 131 10.39 -10.77 0.39
N ASP A 132 11.03 -11.10 -0.72
CA ASP A 132 12.37 -10.64 -1.08
C ASP A 132 12.43 -9.11 -1.29
N ARG A 133 13.64 -8.58 -1.51
CA ARG A 133 13.83 -7.17 -1.88
C ARG A 133 13.35 -6.94 -3.33
N PHE A 134 12.49 -5.94 -3.55
CA PHE A 134 11.94 -5.62 -4.88
C PHE A 134 12.70 -4.51 -5.61
N THR A 135 13.39 -3.66 -4.85
CA THR A 135 14.30 -2.67 -5.42
C THR A 135 15.55 -3.35 -5.97
N LYS A 136 15.98 -2.96 -7.18
CA LYS A 136 17.21 -3.49 -7.80
C LYS A 136 18.41 -3.25 -6.86
N ALA A 137 19.33 -4.20 -6.76
CA ALA A 137 20.55 -4.06 -5.96
C ALA A 137 21.42 -2.86 -6.39
N SER A 138 21.36 -2.47 -7.66
CA SER A 138 22.02 -1.28 -8.21
C SER A 138 21.28 0.03 -7.98
N SER A 139 20.04 -0.02 -7.47
CA SER A 139 19.28 1.16 -7.12
C SER A 139 19.90 1.83 -5.90
N LYS A 140 20.16 3.15 -6.01
CA LYS A 140 20.53 3.97 -4.86
C LYS A 140 19.35 4.20 -3.91
N ALA A 141 18.12 3.88 -4.33
CA ALA A 141 16.93 4.08 -3.52
C ALA A 141 16.83 3.05 -2.38
N LYS A 142 16.50 3.55 -1.19
CA LYS A 142 16.17 2.74 -0.02
C LYS A 142 14.80 2.10 -0.22
N GLU A 143 14.62 0.86 0.21
CA GLU A 143 13.31 0.21 0.17
C GLU A 143 12.55 0.54 1.47
N CYS A 144 11.37 1.14 1.34
CA CYS A 144 10.42 1.32 2.44
C CYS A 144 9.26 0.37 2.21
N ARG A 145 8.96 -0.51 3.17
CA ARG A 145 7.84 -1.46 3.06
C ARG A 145 6.64 -0.93 3.83
N LEU A 146 5.56 -0.69 3.11
CA LEU A 146 4.25 -0.43 3.68
C LEU A 146 3.52 -1.78 3.80
N PHE A 147 3.11 -2.10 5.03
CA PHE A 147 2.29 -3.27 5.31
C PHE A 147 0.89 -2.78 5.63
N ASN A 148 -0.03 -2.95 4.68
CA ASN A 148 -1.44 -2.71 4.91
C ASN A 148 -2.03 -3.97 5.58
N SER A 149 -1.98 -4.02 6.91
CA SER A 149 -2.31 -5.22 7.68
C SER A 149 -3.75 -5.72 7.50
N ALA A 150 -4.67 -4.86 7.07
CA ALA A 150 -6.05 -5.27 6.81
C ALA A 150 -6.20 -6.08 5.50
N ASP A 151 -5.24 -5.98 4.59
CA ASP A 151 -5.20 -6.73 3.33
C ASP A 151 -4.08 -7.81 3.36
N ALA A 152 -3.49 -8.05 4.53
CA ALA A 152 -2.35 -8.95 4.70
C ALA A 152 -2.80 -10.41 4.87
N PHE A 153 -3.30 -11.00 3.79
CA PHE A 153 -3.63 -12.42 3.77
C PHE A 153 -2.39 -13.28 3.99
N MET A 154 -2.43 -14.18 4.97
CA MET A 154 -1.27 -14.99 5.41
C MET A 154 -1.49 -16.50 5.29
#